data_AF-J9FQT3-F1
#
_entry.id   AF-J9FQT3-F1
#
_cell.length_a   1.000
_cell.length_b   1.000
_cell.length_c   1.000
_cell.angle_alpha   90.00
_cell.angle_beta   90.00
_cell.angle_gamma   90.00
#
_symmetry.space_group_name_H-M   'P 1'
#
loop_
_entity.id
_entity.type
_entity.pdbx_description
1 polymer ?
#
loop_
_entity_poly.entity_id
_entity_poly.type
_entity_poly.pdbx_seq_one_letter_code
_entity_poly.pdbx_strand_id
1 'polypeptide(L)' 'MVNIGGPQVKQLSNGWTVVTADGSLSAHYENSILITDGEAEILTMAEDI' A
#
# COMPACT_ATOMS: atom_id res chain seq x y z
N MET A 1 3.14 -0.39 1.34
CA MET A 1 3.59 -1.46 0.42
C MET A 1 4.85 -2.09 0.98
N VAL A 2 4.99 -3.42 0.92
CA VAL A 2 6.18 -4.16 1.39
C VAL A 2 6.55 -5.21 0.34
N ASN A 3 7.84 -5.31 0.03
CA ASN A 3 8.38 -6.28 -0.93
C ASN A 3 9.11 -7.40 -0.17
N ILE A 4 9.05 -8.63 -0.66
CA ILE A 4 9.83 -9.75 -0.09
C ILE A 4 11.33 -9.67 -0.45
N GLY A 5 11.63 -9.11 -1.62
CA GLY A 5 12.99 -8.84 -2.08
C GLY A 5 13.46 -7.42 -1.76
N GLY A 6 14.06 -6.75 -2.74
CA GLY A 6 14.59 -5.39 -2.62
C GLY A 6 13.51 -4.29 -2.65
N PRO A 7 13.81 -3.08 -2.11
CA PRO A 7 12.88 -1.95 -2.13
C PRO A 7 12.78 -1.27 -3.50
N GLN A 8 13.67 -1.57 -4.46
CA GLN A 8 13.71 -0.91 -5.76
C GLN A 8 12.47 -1.26 -6.59
N VAL A 9 11.96 -0.28 -7.33
CA VAL A 9 10.78 -0.42 -8.21
C VAL A 9 11.04 0.20 -9.58
N LYS A 10 10.21 -0.16 -10.57
CA LYS A 10 10.17 0.48 -11.89
C LYS A 10 8.72 0.66 -12.37
N GLN A 11 8.48 1.72 -13.12
CA GLN A 11 7.21 1.96 -13.80
C GLN A 11 7.25 1.31 -15.20
N LEU A 12 6.20 0.59 -15.57
CA LEU A 12 6.09 0.00 -16.90
C LEU A 12 5.73 1.06 -17.94
N SER A 13 5.93 0.73 -19.23
CA SER A 13 5.69 1.63 -20.36
C SER A 13 4.23 2.10 -20.51
N ASN A 14 3.28 1.46 -19.82
CA ASN A 14 1.90 1.90 -19.76
C ASN A 14 1.69 3.17 -18.91
N GLY A 15 2.72 3.64 -18.19
CA GLY A 15 2.65 4.86 -17.38
C GLY A 15 1.89 4.72 -16.08
N TRP A 16 1.54 3.50 -15.65
CA TRP A 16 0.74 3.27 -14.43
C TRP A 16 1.29 2.16 -13.55
N THR A 17 1.60 1.01 -14.12
CA THR A 17 1.96 -0.17 -13.33
C THR A 17 3.36 0.01 -12.74
N VAL A 18 3.45 -0.04 -11.41
CA VAL A 18 4.71 -0.10 -10.68
C VAL A 18 4.97 -1.54 -10.26
N VAL A 19 6.15 -2.07 -10.61
CA VAL A 19 6.58 -3.42 -10.24
C VAL A 19 7.88 -3.37 -9.45
N THR A 20 8.13 -4.39 -8.62
CA THR A 20 9.43 -4.60 -7.99
C THR A 20 10.52 -4.77 -9.05
N ALA A 21 11.69 -4.17 -8.83
CA ALA A 21 12.77 -4.23 -9.82
C ALA A 21 13.33 -5.65 -9.99
N ASP A 22 13.28 -6.45 -8.93
CA ASP A 22 13.72 -7.85 -8.89
C ASP A 22 12.63 -8.87 -9.27
N GLY A 23 11.40 -8.41 -9.52
CA GLY A 23 10.26 -9.27 -9.88
C GLY A 23 9.69 -10.10 -8.72
N SER A 24 10.13 -9.86 -7.49
CA SER A 24 9.63 -10.54 -6.30
C SER A 24 8.22 -10.06 -5.89
N LEU A 25 7.55 -10.81 -5.01
CA LEU A 25 6.20 -10.48 -4.53
C LEU A 25 6.17 -9.18 -3.72
N SER A 26 5.06 -8.46 -3.81
CA SER A 26 4.77 -7.26 -3.04
C SER A 26 3.33 -7.30 -2.52
N ALA A 27 3.10 -6.70 -1.35
CA ALA A 27 1.80 -6.60 -0.71
C ALA A 27 1.52 -5.16 -0.23
N HIS A 28 0.25 -4.78 -0.20
CA HIS A 28 -0.22 -3.48 0.28
C HIS A 28 -1.49 -3.63 1.13
N TYR A 29 -1.61 -2.78 2.14
CA TYR A 29 -2.83 -2.52 2.89
C TYR A 29 -2.91 -1.01 3.13
N GLU A 30 -4.11 -0.44 3.07
CA GLU A 30 -4.36 0.99 3.21
C GLU A 30 -5.66 1.23 3.98
N ASN A 31 -5.66 2.24 4.85
CA ASN A 31 -6.85 2.80 5.48
C ASN A 31 -6.83 4.33 5.41
N SER A 32 -8.00 4.95 5.32
CA SER A 32 -8.18 6.39 5.54
C SER A 32 -8.45 6.68 7.01
N ILE A 33 -7.74 7.66 7.57
CA ILE A 33 -7.80 8.01 9.00
C ILE A 33 -8.36 9.43 9.17
N LEU A 34 -9.32 9.58 10.09
CA LEU A 34 -9.77 10.87 10.60
C LEU A 34 -9.14 11.11 11.98
N ILE A 35 -8.56 12.29 12.19
CA ILE A 35 -8.10 12.73 13.51
C ILE A 35 -9.21 13.55 14.16
N THR A 36 -9.64 13.14 15.35
CA THR A 36 -10.68 13.80 16.14
C THR A 36 -10.03 14.56 17.32
N ASP A 37 -10.58 14.48 18.55
CA ASP A 37 -10.09 15.18 19.75
C ASP A 37 -8.78 14.55 20.29
N GLY A 38 -7.75 14.48 19.45
CA GLY A 38 -6.46 13.85 19.73
C GLY A 38 -6.40 12.36 19.35
N GLU A 39 -7.53 11.75 18.98
CA GLU A 39 -7.63 10.32 18.68
C GLU A 39 -7.78 10.05 17.18
N ALA A 40 -7.37 8.85 16.75
CA ALA A 40 -7.48 8.40 15.36
C ALA A 40 -8.70 7.49 15.18
N GLU A 41 -9.49 7.77 14.14
CA GLU A 41 -10.62 6.96 13.69
C GLU A 41 -10.31 6.36 12.30
N ILE A 42 -10.51 5.05 12.15
CA ILE A 42 -10.29 4.34 10.88
C ILE A 42 -11.59 4.33 10.08
N LEU A 43 -11.67 5.18 9.05
CA LEU A 43 -12.89 5.36 8.26
C LEU A 43 -13.21 4.22 7.29
N THR A 44 -12.19 3.46 6.91
CA THR A 44 -12.29 2.41 5.87
C THR A 44 -12.00 1.03 6.44
N MET A 45 -12.15 0.85 7.74
CA MET A 45 -12.03 -0.46 8.36
C MET A 45 -13.07 -1.40 7.76
N ALA A 46 -12.65 -2.56 7.28
CA ALA A 46 -13.57 -3.58 6.86
C ALA A 46 -14.07 -4.33 8.09
N GLU A 47 -15.16 -3.86 8.68
CA GLU A 47 -15.87 -4.61 9.71
C GLU A 47 -16.53 -5.84 9.05
N ASP A 48 -16.37 -7.02 9.66
CA ASP A 48 -16.93 -8.31 9.23
C ASP A 48 -16.35 -8.99 7.96
N ILE A 49 -15.03 -8.87 7.72
CA ILE A 49 -14.27 -9.84 6.88
C ILE A 49 -13.72 -10.97 7.75
#